data_AF-A0A1D2SAK1-F1
#
_entry.id   AF-A0A1D2SAK1-F1
#
_cell.length_a   1.000
_cell.length_b   1.000
_cell.length_c   1.000
_cell.angle_alpha   90.00
_cell.angle_beta   90.00
_cell.angle_gamma   90.00
#
_symmetry.space_group_name_H-M   'P 1'
#
loop_
_entity.id
_entity.type
_entity.pdbx_description
1 polymer ?
#
loop_
_entity_poly.entity_id
_entity_poly.type
_entity_poly.pdbx_seq_one_letter_code
_entity_poly.pdbx_strand_id
1 'polypeptide(L)'
;MKKSLIALAVLGASGFAMAQSSVTLYGVADGGIGKAPGGKTGFVSSNSYTNNGASRVGLKGVEDLGGGLKAGFNFETGLWMGTGNAYGVRTGKDLTGNDKLVNQFWNRNAMVFLGGSWGQFTMGRYYTPSFSAQTGFWELTGAANYSVVLNTYLIGGDSVWQDNQFRYDAPNFGGLSGSIAYTTKNDNADLATGVTPGSKWAGAVTYANGPLSGALTVNKVQGLKTGWNLGGRYNMGNFIVAASYNDARSVRRGISIGGTAIFGAASATLDITRDTKNAAGKRTNFVLEGKYSLSKRTFAYADYLRVDRRNSYTIGVRHNF
;
A
#
# COMPACT_ATOMS: atom_id res chain seq x y z
N MET A 1 -34.60 53.01 -3.07
CA MET A 1 -34.31 51.60 -3.44
C MET A 1 -33.09 51.13 -2.66
N LYS A 2 -33.20 50.01 -1.94
CA LYS A 2 -32.18 49.46 -1.02
C LYS A 2 -30.98 48.88 -1.80
N LYS A 3 -30.15 49.73 -2.41
CA LYS A 3 -28.97 49.32 -3.19
C LYS A 3 -27.86 48.69 -2.33
N SER A 4 -27.89 48.93 -1.02
CA SER A 4 -26.93 48.38 -0.05
C SER A 4 -27.10 46.89 0.24
N LEU A 5 -28.30 46.31 0.10
CA LEU A 5 -28.52 44.87 0.34
C LEU A 5 -27.95 43.99 -0.78
N ILE A 6 -28.00 44.47 -2.03
CA ILE A 6 -27.48 43.71 -3.18
C ILE A 6 -25.94 43.71 -3.15
N ALA A 7 -25.30 44.82 -2.78
CA ALA A 7 -23.85 44.89 -2.63
C ALA A 7 -23.32 43.96 -1.53
N LEU A 8 -24.04 43.84 -0.40
CA LEU A 8 -23.67 42.93 0.69
C LEU A 8 -23.89 41.45 0.33
N ALA A 9 -24.90 41.14 -0.49
CA ALA A 9 -25.12 39.78 -1.02
C ALA A 9 -24.04 39.36 -2.03
N VAL A 10 -23.55 40.28 -2.86
CA VAL A 10 -22.49 40.01 -3.86
C VAL A 10 -21.09 39.95 -3.22
N LEU A 11 -20.81 40.75 -2.17
CA LEU A 11 -19.60 40.63 -1.35
C LEU A 11 -19.62 39.39 -0.43
N GLY A 12 -20.79 38.96 0.02
CA GLY A 12 -20.97 37.69 0.74
C GLY A 12 -20.74 36.47 -0.17
N ALA A 13 -21.18 36.50 -1.42
CA ALA A 13 -21.00 35.40 -2.38
C ALA A 13 -19.56 35.24 -2.88
N SER A 14 -18.74 36.29 -2.81
CA SER A 14 -17.33 36.27 -3.25
C SER A 14 -16.34 35.84 -2.15
N GLY A 15 -16.79 35.72 -0.89
CA GLY A 15 -15.96 35.31 0.25
C GLY A 15 -15.91 33.81 0.53
N PHE A 16 -16.73 32.98 -0.13
CA PHE A 16 -16.85 31.54 0.18
C PHE A 16 -15.96 30.60 -0.65
N ALA A 17 -15.16 31.10 -1.60
CA ALA A 17 -14.45 30.23 -2.53
C ALA A 17 -12.99 30.65 -2.82
N MET A 18 -12.29 31.21 -1.84
CA MET A 18 -10.82 31.21 -1.84
C MET A 18 -10.33 29.93 -1.13
N ALA A 19 -10.85 28.78 -1.54
CA ALA A 19 -10.30 27.50 -1.13
C ALA A 19 -8.88 27.40 -1.70
N GLN A 20 -7.86 27.33 -0.84
CA GLN A 20 -6.49 27.13 -1.28
C GLN A 20 -6.32 25.69 -1.77
N SER A 21 -6.81 25.42 -2.98
CA SER A 21 -6.62 24.15 -3.68
C SER A 21 -5.17 24.04 -4.11
N SER A 22 -4.43 23.11 -3.51
CA SER A 22 -3.06 22.81 -3.92
C SER A 22 -3.02 21.49 -4.68
N VAL A 23 -2.43 21.49 -5.87
CA VAL A 23 -2.04 20.27 -6.57
C VAL A 23 -0.55 20.04 -6.32
N THR A 24 -0.20 18.83 -5.91
CA THR A 24 1.17 18.41 -5.63
C THR A 24 1.59 17.32 -6.59
N LEU A 25 2.66 17.56 -7.36
CA LEU A 25 3.42 16.50 -8.00
C LEU A 25 4.34 15.86 -6.96
N TYR A 26 4.37 14.54 -6.90
CA TYR A 26 5.20 13.80 -5.96
C TYR A 26 5.72 12.50 -6.59
N GLY A 27 6.72 11.88 -5.97
CA GLY A 27 7.17 10.58 -6.43
C GLY A 27 8.26 9.92 -5.60
N VAL A 28 8.70 8.77 -6.12
CA VAL A 28 9.80 7.97 -5.58
C VAL A 28 10.66 7.50 -6.74
N ALA A 29 11.97 7.69 -6.61
CA ALA A 29 12.98 7.03 -7.42
C ALA A 29 13.75 6.06 -6.53
N ASP A 30 13.60 4.76 -6.79
CA ASP A 30 14.29 3.66 -6.13
C ASP A 30 14.95 2.76 -7.18
N GLY A 31 16.29 2.75 -7.13
CA GLY A 31 17.14 1.97 -8.01
C GLY A 31 18.33 1.40 -7.25
N GLY A 32 18.83 0.28 -7.74
CA GLY A 32 19.97 -0.40 -7.13
C GLY A 32 20.52 -1.52 -7.99
N ILE A 33 21.49 -2.23 -7.43
CA ILE A 33 21.99 -3.50 -7.94
C ILE A 33 21.47 -4.63 -7.06
N GLY A 34 20.97 -5.68 -7.68
CA GLY A 34 20.37 -6.77 -6.92
C GLY A 34 20.09 -7.99 -7.77
N LYS A 35 19.55 -9.00 -7.12
CA LYS A 35 19.17 -10.27 -7.72
C LYS A 35 17.82 -10.70 -7.18
N ALA A 36 16.84 -10.82 -8.07
CA ALA A 36 15.56 -11.44 -7.74
C ALA A 36 15.67 -12.98 -7.69
N PRO A 37 14.71 -13.69 -7.08
CA PRO A 37 14.71 -15.15 -6.99
C PRO A 37 14.84 -15.81 -8.38
N GLY A 38 15.87 -16.64 -8.57
CA GLY A 38 16.14 -17.33 -9.84
C GLY A 38 16.69 -16.43 -10.97
N GLY A 39 16.89 -15.14 -10.71
CA GLY A 39 17.48 -14.19 -11.66
C GLY A 39 19.00 -14.09 -11.58
N LYS A 40 19.55 -13.26 -12.46
CA LYS A 40 20.95 -12.82 -12.45
C LYS A 40 21.07 -11.49 -11.69
N THR A 41 22.27 -11.20 -11.20
CA THR A 41 22.58 -9.90 -10.61
C THR A 41 22.59 -8.83 -11.70
N GLY A 42 21.94 -7.70 -11.44
CA GLY A 42 21.89 -6.58 -12.38
C GLY A 42 21.17 -5.37 -11.80
N PHE A 43 20.85 -4.42 -12.67
CA PHE A 43 20.04 -3.27 -12.29
C PHE A 43 18.65 -3.74 -11.85
N VAL A 44 18.23 -3.30 -10.67
CA VAL A 44 16.89 -3.54 -10.15
C VAL A 44 16.24 -2.22 -9.79
N SER A 45 15.03 -2.08 -10.28
CA SER A 45 14.07 -1.08 -9.87
C SER A 45 12.73 -1.79 -9.89
N SER A 46 11.84 -1.48 -8.96
CA SER A 46 10.43 -1.80 -9.18
C SER A 46 10.06 -3.31 -9.26
N ASN A 47 10.90 -4.22 -8.77
CA ASN A 47 10.68 -5.68 -8.77
C ASN A 47 10.07 -6.18 -7.44
N SER A 48 9.18 -7.17 -7.47
CA SER A 48 8.46 -7.67 -6.29
C SER A 48 9.30 -8.34 -5.19
N TYR A 49 10.60 -8.57 -5.37
CA TYR A 49 11.47 -9.23 -4.38
C TYR A 49 12.74 -8.44 -4.06
N THR A 50 12.92 -7.29 -4.72
CA THR A 50 14.09 -6.43 -4.58
C THR A 50 13.60 -4.99 -4.49
N ASN A 51 14.46 -4.09 -4.00
CA ASN A 51 14.15 -2.67 -3.79
C ASN A 51 13.24 -2.35 -2.60
N ASN A 52 13.47 -1.18 -1.99
CA ASN A 52 12.69 -0.71 -0.85
C ASN A 52 11.30 -0.22 -1.26
N GLY A 53 11.05 0.06 -2.53
CA GLY A 53 9.73 0.32 -3.04
C GLY A 53 9.69 0.43 -4.56
N ALA A 54 8.48 0.42 -5.08
CA ALA A 54 8.22 0.77 -6.46
C ALA A 54 8.52 2.24 -6.74
N SER A 55 9.35 2.51 -7.75
CA SER A 55 9.48 3.86 -8.30
C SER A 55 8.15 4.31 -8.91
N ARG A 56 7.84 5.61 -8.81
CA ARG A 56 6.53 6.17 -9.15
C ARG A 56 6.54 7.68 -9.27
N VAL A 57 5.55 8.18 -10.00
CA VAL A 57 5.19 9.59 -10.07
C VAL A 57 3.68 9.72 -9.90
N GLY A 58 3.25 10.78 -9.22
CA GLY A 58 1.83 11.02 -8.99
C GLY A 58 1.48 12.49 -8.82
N LEU A 59 0.20 12.77 -9.01
CA LEU A 59 -0.43 14.05 -8.81
C LEU A 59 -1.56 13.85 -7.81
N LYS A 60 -1.58 14.67 -6.76
CA LYS A 60 -2.67 14.67 -5.78
C LYS A 60 -3.11 16.09 -5.48
N GLY A 61 -4.37 16.25 -5.16
CA GLY A 61 -4.93 17.55 -4.79
C GLY A 61 -6.02 17.39 -3.74
N VAL A 62 -6.18 18.44 -2.94
CA VAL A 62 -7.26 18.58 -1.97
C VAL A 62 -7.84 19.98 -2.10
N GLU A 63 -9.16 20.04 -2.22
CA GLU A 63 -9.97 21.26 -2.18
C GLU A 63 -10.69 21.31 -0.84
N ASP A 64 -10.61 22.46 -0.16
CA ASP A 64 -11.43 22.74 1.01
C ASP A 64 -12.80 23.24 0.54
N LEU A 65 -13.85 22.47 0.84
CA LEU A 65 -15.23 22.80 0.46
C LEU A 65 -15.95 23.65 1.52
N GLY A 66 -15.24 24.05 2.59
CA GLY A 66 -15.79 24.79 3.71
C GLY A 66 -16.46 23.89 4.75
N GLY A 67 -16.66 24.43 5.96
CA GLY A 67 -17.33 23.70 7.05
C GLY A 67 -16.65 22.41 7.49
N GLY A 68 -15.36 22.23 7.18
CA GLY A 68 -14.60 21.01 7.45
C GLY A 68 -14.78 19.89 6.42
N LEU A 69 -15.55 20.12 5.34
CA LEU A 69 -15.69 19.20 4.22
C LEU A 69 -14.55 19.41 3.22
N LYS A 70 -14.03 18.32 2.66
CA LYS A 70 -12.95 18.34 1.67
C LYS A 70 -13.25 17.38 0.53
N ALA A 71 -12.85 17.76 -0.67
CA ALA A 71 -12.75 16.87 -1.83
C ALA A 71 -11.28 16.69 -2.22
N GLY A 72 -10.94 15.56 -2.82
CA GLY A 72 -9.59 15.38 -3.34
C GLY A 72 -9.48 14.22 -4.30
N PHE A 73 -8.29 14.12 -4.89
CA PHE A 73 -7.95 13.07 -5.84
C PHE A 73 -6.50 12.61 -5.65
N ASN A 74 -6.20 11.40 -6.12
CA ASN A 74 -4.83 10.92 -6.25
C ASN A 74 -4.69 10.04 -7.49
N PHE A 75 -3.81 10.47 -8.39
CA PHE A 75 -3.38 9.74 -9.57
C PHE A 75 -1.91 9.38 -9.43
N GLU A 76 -1.58 8.08 -9.42
CA GLU A 76 -0.22 7.60 -9.23
C GLU A 76 0.08 6.47 -10.23
N THR A 77 1.17 6.64 -10.98
CA THR A 77 1.69 5.63 -11.91
C THR A 77 3.04 5.14 -11.40
N GLY A 78 3.27 3.84 -11.52
CA GLY A 78 4.60 3.31 -11.30
C GLY A 78 5.54 3.63 -12.46
N LEU A 79 6.83 3.80 -12.16
CA LEU A 79 7.92 3.99 -13.11
C LEU A 79 8.91 2.81 -13.06
N TRP A 80 9.29 2.26 -14.20
CA TRP A 80 10.44 1.34 -14.33
C TRP A 80 11.69 2.14 -14.69
N MET A 81 12.58 2.37 -13.74
CA MET A 81 13.75 3.24 -13.97
C MET A 81 14.72 2.70 -15.04
N GLY A 82 14.78 1.38 -15.23
CA GLY A 82 15.70 0.76 -16.19
C GLY A 82 15.28 0.93 -17.65
N THR A 83 14.00 1.24 -17.90
CA THR A 83 13.43 1.35 -19.26
C THR A 83 12.69 2.66 -19.50
N GLY A 84 12.35 3.39 -18.44
CA GLY A 84 11.48 4.58 -18.49
C GLY A 84 9.99 4.26 -18.60
N ASN A 85 9.59 2.98 -18.67
CA ASN A 85 8.20 2.61 -18.90
C ASN A 85 7.32 2.74 -17.65
N ALA A 86 6.03 3.04 -17.85
CA ALA A 86 5.04 2.91 -16.79
C ALA A 86 4.85 1.43 -16.39
N TYR A 87 4.63 1.15 -15.10
CA TYR A 87 4.38 -0.22 -14.62
C TYR A 87 3.14 -0.88 -15.24
N GLY A 88 2.20 -0.09 -15.74
CA GLY A 88 0.92 -0.55 -16.26
C GLY A 88 1.02 -1.33 -17.55
N VAL A 89 2.13 -1.26 -18.29
CA VAL A 89 2.26 -1.97 -19.56
C VAL A 89 2.45 -3.47 -19.31
N ARG A 90 1.33 -4.19 -19.18
CA ARG A 90 1.31 -5.66 -19.25
C ARG A 90 1.13 -6.05 -20.70
N THR A 91 2.13 -6.70 -21.29
CA THR A 91 1.92 -7.53 -22.48
C THR A 91 1.27 -8.81 -21.99
N GLY A 92 -0.06 -8.86 -22.01
CA GLY A 92 -0.82 -10.10 -21.81
C GLY A 92 -1.38 -10.54 -23.15
N LYS A 93 -1.56 -11.83 -23.38
CA LYS A 93 -2.37 -12.28 -24.51
C LYS A 93 -3.85 -12.17 -24.13
N ASP A 94 -4.69 -11.65 -25.03
CA ASP A 94 -6.15 -11.80 -24.86
C ASP A 94 -6.59 -13.26 -25.11
N LEU A 95 -7.89 -13.51 -24.96
CA LEU A 95 -8.48 -14.83 -25.19
C LEU A 95 -8.32 -15.35 -26.64
N THR A 96 -7.91 -14.48 -27.58
CA THR A 96 -7.61 -14.83 -28.97
C THR A 96 -6.12 -15.01 -29.24
N GLY A 97 -5.27 -14.89 -28.20
CA GLY A 97 -3.83 -15.06 -28.31
C GLY A 97 -3.09 -13.83 -28.83
N ASN A 98 -3.78 -12.69 -29.00
CA ASN A 98 -3.20 -11.42 -29.45
C ASN A 98 -2.59 -10.67 -28.27
N ASP A 99 -1.47 -9.99 -28.50
CA ASP A 99 -0.85 -9.13 -27.49
C ASP A 99 -1.79 -7.97 -27.14
N LYS A 100 -2.44 -8.07 -25.98
CA LYS A 100 -3.23 -7.01 -25.37
C LYS A 100 -2.31 -6.17 -24.50
N LEU A 101 -2.04 -4.96 -24.97
CA LEU A 101 -1.53 -3.89 -24.12
C LEU A 101 -2.65 -3.45 -23.18
N VAL A 102 -2.67 -3.95 -21.94
CA VAL A 102 -3.52 -3.35 -20.91
C VAL A 102 -2.79 -2.10 -20.44
N ASN A 103 -3.00 -0.95 -21.08
CA ASN A 103 -2.33 0.28 -20.70
C ASN A 103 -3.01 0.93 -19.48
N GLN A 104 -2.75 0.42 -18.28
CA GLN A 104 -3.15 1.09 -17.04
C GLN A 104 -2.14 2.17 -16.69
N PHE A 105 -2.31 3.39 -17.22
CA PHE A 105 -1.38 4.47 -16.88
C PHE A 105 -1.36 4.74 -15.37
N TRP A 106 -2.51 4.99 -14.73
CA TRP A 106 -2.62 5.23 -13.28
C TRP A 106 -2.78 3.94 -12.46
N ASN A 107 -1.86 3.00 -12.64
CA ASN A 107 -1.99 1.65 -12.07
C ASN A 107 -1.69 1.53 -10.57
N ARG A 108 -1.34 2.59 -9.85
CA ARG A 108 -1.16 2.55 -8.40
C ARG A 108 -2.34 3.21 -7.71
N ASN A 109 -2.63 4.46 -8.03
CA ASN A 109 -3.83 5.15 -7.53
C ASN A 109 -4.56 5.80 -8.68
N ALA A 110 -5.87 5.63 -8.71
CA ALA A 110 -6.78 6.41 -9.53
C ALA A 110 -8.09 6.57 -8.78
N MET A 111 -8.12 7.56 -7.88
CA MET A 111 -9.24 7.73 -6.95
C MET A 111 -9.62 9.19 -6.74
N VAL A 112 -10.87 9.36 -6.33
CA VAL A 112 -11.43 10.59 -5.77
C VAL A 112 -11.98 10.30 -4.38
N PHE A 113 -12.03 11.31 -3.52
CA PHE A 113 -12.63 11.18 -2.19
C PHE A 113 -13.39 12.43 -1.77
N LEU A 114 -14.34 12.22 -0.85
CA LEU A 114 -14.93 13.24 0.01
C LEU A 114 -14.59 12.89 1.46
N GLY A 115 -14.27 13.88 2.28
CA GLY A 115 -13.95 13.64 3.68
C GLY A 115 -14.19 14.84 4.58
N GLY A 116 -14.16 14.61 5.88
CA GLY A 116 -14.31 15.62 6.92
C GLY A 116 -14.17 15.00 8.31
N SER A 117 -14.77 15.64 9.33
CA SER A 117 -14.77 15.12 10.70
C SER A 117 -15.43 13.75 10.84
N TRP A 118 -16.32 13.40 9.91
CA TRP A 118 -17.00 12.12 9.84
C TRP A 118 -16.17 11.00 9.22
N GLY A 119 -14.93 11.26 8.78
CA GLY A 119 -14.07 10.29 8.08
C GLY A 119 -13.91 10.61 6.60
N GLN A 120 -13.58 9.59 5.80
CA GLN A 120 -13.33 9.74 4.37
C GLN A 120 -14.00 8.63 3.57
N PHE A 121 -14.74 9.01 2.52
CA PHE A 121 -15.26 8.11 1.51
C PHE A 121 -14.46 8.25 0.22
N THR A 122 -13.89 7.14 -0.25
CA THR A 122 -12.99 7.08 -1.41
C THR A 122 -13.58 6.14 -2.47
N MET A 123 -13.49 6.53 -3.74
CA MET A 123 -13.94 5.73 -4.87
C MET A 123 -12.86 5.61 -5.94
N GLY A 124 -12.74 4.42 -6.53
CA GLY A 124 -11.84 4.15 -7.66
C GLY A 124 -10.78 3.10 -7.32
N ARG A 125 -9.62 3.18 -7.99
CA ARG A 125 -8.47 2.32 -7.71
C ARG A 125 -7.66 2.88 -6.56
N TYR A 126 -7.62 2.14 -5.45
CA TYR A 126 -6.87 2.55 -4.27
C TYR A 126 -6.36 1.34 -3.47
N TYR A 127 -5.52 1.60 -2.47
CA TYR A 127 -5.07 0.56 -1.55
C TYR A 127 -6.27 -0.13 -0.86
N THR A 128 -6.14 -1.43 -0.64
CA THR A 128 -7.11 -2.17 0.17
C THR A 128 -7.02 -1.75 1.63
N PRO A 129 -8.12 -1.82 2.40
CA PRO A 129 -8.11 -1.65 3.85
C PRO A 129 -7.00 -2.46 4.52
N SER A 130 -6.89 -3.73 4.12
CA SER A 130 -5.95 -4.67 4.70
C SER A 130 -4.49 -4.32 4.41
N PHE A 131 -4.15 -3.86 3.20
CA PHE A 131 -2.79 -3.43 2.89
C PHE A 131 -2.40 -2.20 3.69
N SER A 132 -3.34 -1.25 3.80
CA SER A 132 -3.13 0.01 4.55
C SER A 132 -2.89 -0.27 6.04
N ALA A 133 -3.70 -1.17 6.62
CA ALA A 133 -3.57 -1.57 8.01
C ALA A 133 -2.29 -2.39 8.28
N GLN A 134 -1.95 -3.35 7.42
CA GLN A 134 -0.73 -4.14 7.56
C GLN A 134 0.54 -3.28 7.53
N THR A 135 0.68 -2.50 6.46
CA THR A 135 1.90 -1.69 6.26
C THR A 135 2.01 -0.51 7.22
N GLY A 136 0.88 -0.01 7.74
CA GLY A 136 0.84 1.12 8.67
C GLY A 136 1.01 0.74 10.15
N PHE A 137 0.60 -0.46 10.56
CA PHE A 137 0.42 -0.77 12.00
C PHE A 137 1.36 -1.84 12.56
N TRP A 138 1.87 -2.77 11.74
CA TRP A 138 2.81 -3.79 12.25
C TRP A 138 3.97 -4.19 11.34
N GLU A 139 3.88 -3.95 10.02
CA GLU A 139 4.96 -4.32 9.10
C GLU A 139 6.25 -3.53 9.36
N LEU A 140 7.35 -4.21 9.68
CA LEU A 140 8.61 -3.58 10.07
C LEU A 140 9.32 -2.88 8.89
N THR A 141 9.23 -3.47 7.69
CA THR A 141 9.85 -2.92 6.47
C THR A 141 8.94 -1.95 5.72
N GLY A 142 7.74 -1.68 6.23
CA GLY A 142 6.71 -0.90 5.55
C GLY A 142 6.24 -1.56 4.25
N ALA A 143 6.06 -0.78 3.19
CA ALA A 143 5.65 -1.28 1.87
C ALA A 143 6.83 -1.75 0.99
N ALA A 144 7.91 -2.25 1.59
CA ALA A 144 9.07 -2.71 0.84
C ALA A 144 8.73 -3.95 0.01
N ASN A 145 9.24 -4.01 -1.22
CA ASN A 145 9.00 -5.17 -2.09
C ASN A 145 9.63 -6.43 -1.50
N TYR A 146 10.72 -6.29 -0.73
CA TYR A 146 11.34 -7.40 0.00
C TYR A 146 10.74 -7.70 1.38
N SER A 147 9.56 -7.19 1.73
CA SER A 147 8.87 -7.57 2.98
C SER A 147 8.66 -9.09 3.02
N VAL A 148 9.21 -9.77 4.02
CA VAL A 148 9.03 -11.22 4.17
C VAL A 148 7.59 -11.60 4.47
N VAL A 149 6.86 -10.78 5.23
CA VAL A 149 5.46 -11.05 5.61
C VAL A 149 4.57 -10.93 4.38
N LEU A 150 4.71 -9.86 3.60
CA LEU A 150 3.97 -9.67 2.35
C LEU A 150 4.32 -10.76 1.32
N ASN A 151 5.59 -11.15 1.18
CA ASN A 151 5.96 -12.23 0.25
C ASN A 151 5.53 -13.63 0.72
N THR A 152 5.38 -13.84 2.03
CA THR A 152 4.91 -15.13 2.57
C THR A 152 3.39 -15.23 2.51
N TYR A 153 2.65 -14.23 3.01
CA TYR A 153 1.20 -14.34 3.25
C TYR A 153 0.35 -13.40 2.38
N LEU A 154 0.98 -12.62 1.49
CA LEU A 154 0.36 -11.47 0.85
C LEU A 154 -0.22 -10.56 1.95
N ILE A 155 -1.43 -10.06 1.74
CA ILE A 155 -2.20 -9.34 2.76
C ILE A 155 -3.35 -10.22 3.21
N GLY A 156 -3.04 -11.36 3.85
CA GLY A 156 -4.05 -12.35 4.18
C GLY A 156 -4.69 -12.89 2.90
N GLY A 157 -3.88 -13.12 1.87
CA GLY A 157 -4.35 -13.54 0.54
C GLY A 157 -5.12 -12.46 -0.23
N ASP A 158 -5.06 -11.20 0.19
CA ASP A 158 -5.58 -10.06 -0.57
C ASP A 158 -4.50 -9.35 -1.40
N SER A 159 -4.96 -8.52 -2.34
CA SER A 159 -4.13 -7.66 -3.19
C SER A 159 -3.75 -6.35 -2.49
N VAL A 160 -2.65 -5.73 -2.93
CA VAL A 160 -2.22 -4.40 -2.48
C VAL A 160 -3.24 -3.32 -2.86
N TRP A 161 -3.71 -3.37 -4.11
CA TRP A 161 -4.71 -2.45 -4.67
C TRP A 161 -5.98 -3.20 -5.02
N GLN A 162 -7.08 -2.45 -5.07
CA GLN A 162 -8.36 -2.90 -5.59
C GLN A 162 -8.88 -1.89 -6.60
N ASP A 163 -9.29 -2.37 -7.78
CA ASP A 163 -10.01 -1.58 -8.77
C ASP A 163 -11.47 -1.40 -8.36
N ASN A 164 -12.05 -0.26 -8.77
CA ASN A 164 -13.48 0.03 -8.62
C ASN A 164 -13.98 -0.17 -7.18
N GLN A 165 -13.16 0.20 -6.21
CA GLN A 165 -13.45 0.07 -4.79
C GLN A 165 -14.25 1.28 -4.32
N PHE A 166 -15.29 1.03 -3.54
CA PHE A 166 -15.91 2.00 -2.63
C PHE A 166 -15.35 1.75 -1.24
N ARG A 167 -14.65 2.71 -0.64
CA ARG A 167 -14.02 2.57 0.67
C ARG A 167 -14.45 3.70 1.59
N TYR A 168 -14.73 3.36 2.83
CA TYR A 168 -14.92 4.31 3.90
C TYR A 168 -13.89 4.08 4.99
N ASP A 169 -13.24 5.15 5.43
CA ASP A 169 -12.30 5.19 6.54
C ASP A 169 -12.91 6.06 7.66
N ALA A 170 -13.16 5.45 8.81
CA ALA A 170 -13.72 6.13 9.98
C ALA A 170 -12.68 7.05 10.64
N PRO A 171 -13.12 8.13 11.30
CA PRO A 171 -12.20 8.98 12.05
C PRO A 171 -11.55 8.21 13.21
N ASN A 172 -10.46 8.76 13.73
CA ASN A 172 -9.76 8.16 14.87
C ASN A 172 -10.45 8.54 16.19
N PHE A 173 -10.77 7.54 17.00
CA PHE A 173 -11.37 7.69 18.33
C PHE A 173 -10.40 7.16 19.39
N GLY A 174 -9.55 8.05 19.93
CA GLY A 174 -8.62 7.68 21.00
C GLY A 174 -7.63 6.57 20.62
N GLY A 175 -7.19 6.56 19.36
CA GLY A 175 -6.29 5.55 18.80
C GLY A 175 -7.00 4.45 18.01
N LEU A 176 -8.29 4.21 18.24
CA LEU A 176 -9.09 3.24 17.47
C LEU A 176 -9.60 3.84 16.16
N SER A 177 -9.50 3.11 15.06
CA SER A 177 -10.12 3.47 13.78
C SER A 177 -10.53 2.21 13.00
N GLY A 178 -11.35 2.38 11.97
CA GLY A 178 -11.85 1.29 11.16
C GLY A 178 -11.98 1.70 9.70
N SER A 179 -11.86 0.72 8.80
CA SER A 179 -12.09 0.91 7.38
C SER A 179 -12.86 -0.26 6.80
N ILE A 180 -13.74 0.02 5.85
CA ILE A 180 -14.50 -0.97 5.10
C ILE A 180 -14.47 -0.62 3.63
N ALA A 181 -14.37 -1.63 2.78
CA ALA A 181 -14.38 -1.49 1.35
C ALA A 181 -15.25 -2.56 0.69
N TYR A 182 -15.91 -2.16 -0.38
CA TYR A 182 -16.73 -3.01 -1.23
C TYR A 182 -16.34 -2.85 -2.69
N THR A 183 -16.27 -3.97 -3.41
CA THR A 183 -16.19 -4.00 -4.87
C THR A 183 -17.32 -4.88 -5.39
N THR A 184 -18.08 -4.35 -6.34
CA THR A 184 -19.22 -5.06 -6.92
C THR A 184 -18.74 -6.31 -7.67
N LYS A 185 -19.63 -7.28 -7.87
CA LYS A 185 -19.30 -8.48 -8.66
C LYS A 185 -18.87 -8.13 -10.09
N ASN A 186 -19.56 -7.16 -10.72
CA ASN A 186 -19.26 -6.76 -12.10
C ASN A 186 -17.90 -6.08 -12.22
N ASP A 187 -17.47 -5.42 -11.15
CA ASP A 187 -16.24 -4.63 -11.12
C ASP A 187 -15.04 -5.38 -10.52
N ASN A 188 -15.29 -6.50 -9.83
CA ASN A 188 -14.26 -7.34 -9.25
C ASN A 188 -13.71 -8.38 -10.25
N ALA A 189 -14.10 -8.31 -11.52
CA ALA A 189 -13.60 -9.17 -12.57
C ALA A 189 -12.23 -8.70 -13.09
N ASP A 190 -11.32 -9.66 -13.26
CA ASP A 190 -10.25 -9.46 -14.24
C ASP A 190 -10.92 -9.49 -15.62
N LEU A 191 -11.16 -8.29 -16.18
CA LEU A 191 -11.74 -8.08 -17.51
C LEU A 191 -10.95 -8.79 -18.64
N ALA A 192 -9.81 -9.43 -18.34
CA ALA A 192 -9.02 -10.22 -19.29
C ALA A 192 -9.24 -11.75 -19.21
N THR A 193 -9.78 -12.32 -18.13
CA THR A 193 -9.77 -13.80 -17.92
C THR A 193 -11.13 -14.48 -18.03
N GLY A 194 -12.23 -13.73 -18.15
CA GLY A 194 -13.58 -14.31 -18.22
C GLY A 194 -14.05 -15.00 -16.92
N VAL A 195 -13.21 -15.04 -15.90
CA VAL A 195 -13.60 -15.45 -14.55
C VAL A 195 -14.13 -14.21 -13.84
N THR A 196 -15.41 -14.23 -13.46
CA THR A 196 -15.98 -13.23 -12.54
C THR A 196 -15.72 -13.71 -11.11
N PRO A 197 -14.76 -13.16 -10.35
CA PRO A 197 -14.80 -13.33 -8.90
C PRO A 197 -16.12 -12.73 -8.42
N GLY A 198 -16.73 -13.34 -7.41
CA GLY A 198 -17.89 -12.74 -6.78
C GLY A 198 -17.55 -11.37 -6.17
N SER A 199 -18.55 -10.67 -5.65
CA SER A 199 -18.30 -9.39 -4.97
C SER A 199 -17.28 -9.53 -3.83
N LYS A 200 -16.59 -8.43 -3.51
CA LYS A 200 -15.56 -8.41 -2.47
C LYS A 200 -15.92 -7.44 -1.37
N TRP A 201 -15.76 -7.92 -0.14
CA TRP A 201 -15.68 -7.10 1.06
C TRP A 201 -14.27 -7.16 1.64
N ALA A 202 -13.74 -6.02 2.05
CA ALA A 202 -12.51 -5.93 2.81
C ALA A 202 -12.71 -4.95 3.97
N GLY A 203 -12.03 -5.18 5.08
CA GLY A 203 -12.10 -4.28 6.21
C GLY A 203 -10.91 -4.44 7.14
N ALA A 204 -10.67 -3.39 7.92
CA ALA A 204 -9.66 -3.40 8.96
C ALA A 204 -10.15 -2.63 10.18
N VAL A 205 -9.77 -3.12 11.35
CA VAL A 205 -9.83 -2.39 12.62
C VAL A 205 -8.39 -2.16 13.07
N THR A 206 -8.07 -0.92 13.42
CA THR A 206 -6.72 -0.53 13.77
C THR A 206 -6.70 0.21 15.09
N TYR A 207 -5.62 0.04 15.85
CA TYR A 207 -5.36 0.75 17.10
C TYR A 207 -3.94 1.29 17.07
N ALA A 208 -3.78 2.58 17.40
CA ALA A 208 -2.47 3.16 17.65
C ALA A 208 -2.58 4.21 18.76
N ASN A 209 -1.88 3.97 19.87
CA ASN A 209 -1.81 4.92 20.97
C ASN A 209 -0.44 4.79 21.67
N GLY A 210 0.31 5.90 21.68
CA GLY A 210 1.68 5.90 22.20
C GLY A 210 2.58 4.87 21.49
N PRO A 211 3.31 4.01 22.23
CA PRO A 211 4.26 3.06 21.65
C PRO A 211 3.59 1.84 21.01
N LEU A 212 2.30 1.60 21.27
CA LEU A 212 1.58 0.41 20.81
C LEU A 212 0.77 0.72 19.55
N SER A 213 0.93 -0.12 18.53
CA SER A 213 0.05 -0.16 17.37
C SER A 213 -0.33 -1.59 17.00
N GLY A 214 -1.48 -1.78 16.37
CA GLY A 214 -1.91 -3.08 15.88
C GLY A 214 -3.15 -2.99 15.02
N ALA A 215 -3.45 -4.08 14.33
CA ALA A 215 -4.61 -4.14 13.46
C ALA A 215 -5.07 -5.58 13.20
N LEU A 216 -6.39 -5.71 13.01
CA LEU A 216 -7.05 -6.89 12.46
C LEU A 216 -7.57 -6.53 11.08
N THR A 217 -7.30 -7.38 10.08
CA THR A 217 -7.75 -7.17 8.70
C THR A 217 -8.50 -8.40 8.21
N VAL A 218 -9.57 -8.21 7.44
CA VAL A 218 -10.40 -9.29 6.90
C VAL A 218 -10.74 -9.00 5.44
N ASN A 219 -10.62 -10.01 4.58
CA ASN A 219 -10.92 -9.91 3.15
C ASN A 219 -11.74 -11.13 2.71
N LYS A 220 -12.88 -10.88 2.08
CA LYS A 220 -13.80 -11.90 1.59
C LYS A 220 -14.18 -11.59 0.15
N VAL A 221 -13.73 -12.45 -0.76
CA VAL A 221 -14.26 -12.52 -2.13
C VAL A 221 -15.32 -13.63 -2.14
N GLN A 222 -16.50 -13.34 -2.67
CA GLN A 222 -17.56 -14.34 -2.80
C GLN A 222 -17.06 -15.54 -3.62
N GLY A 223 -17.35 -16.74 -3.12
CA GLY A 223 -16.84 -18.01 -3.67
C GLY A 223 -15.45 -18.44 -3.15
N LEU A 224 -14.70 -17.56 -2.48
CA LEU A 224 -13.39 -17.89 -1.91
C LEU A 224 -13.43 -17.97 -0.38
N LYS A 225 -12.44 -18.64 0.21
CA LYS A 225 -12.25 -18.61 1.67
C LYS A 225 -11.88 -17.21 2.14
N THR A 226 -12.31 -16.86 3.34
CA THR A 226 -11.93 -15.60 3.98
C THR A 226 -10.44 -15.61 4.29
N GLY A 227 -9.76 -14.52 3.98
CA GLY A 227 -8.38 -14.29 4.41
C GLY A 227 -8.34 -13.17 5.44
N TRP A 228 -7.44 -13.27 6.40
CA TRP A 228 -7.34 -12.32 7.51
C TRP A 228 -5.96 -12.32 8.14
N ASN A 229 -5.60 -11.20 8.77
CA ASN A 229 -4.35 -11.04 9.50
C ASN A 229 -4.63 -10.32 10.82
N LEU A 230 -3.88 -10.66 11.85
CA LEU A 230 -3.82 -9.93 13.12
C LEU A 230 -2.36 -9.62 13.42
N GLY A 231 -2.02 -8.36 13.58
CA GLY A 231 -0.65 -7.95 13.87
C GLY A 231 -0.57 -6.84 14.90
N GLY A 232 0.57 -6.77 15.59
CA GLY A 232 0.89 -5.76 16.58
C GLY A 232 2.36 -5.37 16.53
N ARG A 233 2.64 -4.14 16.95
CA ARG A 233 3.97 -3.53 17.02
C ARG A 233 4.09 -2.71 18.29
N TYR A 234 5.27 -2.78 18.89
CA TYR A 234 5.62 -1.97 20.05
C TYR A 234 6.94 -1.23 19.78
N ASN A 235 6.92 0.08 19.97
CA ASN A 235 8.06 0.96 19.77
C ASN A 235 8.70 1.36 21.13
N MET A 236 9.92 0.89 21.39
CA MET A 236 10.72 1.18 22.58
C MET A 236 11.75 2.30 22.33
N GLY A 237 11.52 3.16 21.35
CA GLY A 237 12.47 4.19 20.93
C GLY A 237 13.47 3.62 19.94
N ASN A 238 14.64 3.18 20.43
CA ASN A 238 15.72 2.67 19.57
C ASN A 238 15.51 1.21 19.14
N PHE A 239 14.46 0.55 19.64
CA PHE A 239 14.12 -0.82 19.25
C PHE A 239 12.62 -0.92 19.03
N ILE A 240 12.22 -1.52 17.90
CA ILE A 240 10.83 -1.77 17.54
C ILE A 240 10.68 -3.27 17.42
N VAL A 241 9.61 -3.84 17.97
CA VAL A 241 9.25 -5.25 17.76
C VAL A 241 7.88 -5.35 17.14
N ALA A 242 7.67 -6.37 16.31
CA ALA A 242 6.37 -6.68 15.76
C ALA A 242 6.16 -8.19 15.68
N ALA A 243 4.90 -8.59 15.76
CA ALA A 243 4.48 -9.96 15.53
C ALA A 243 3.12 -9.96 14.83
N SER A 244 2.86 -11.00 14.06
CA SER A 244 1.56 -11.19 13.42
C SER A 244 1.18 -12.65 13.27
N TYR A 245 -0.11 -12.90 13.14
CA TYR A 245 -0.68 -14.14 12.66
C TYR A 245 -1.43 -13.87 11.36
N ASN A 246 -1.19 -14.69 10.34
CA ASN A 246 -1.69 -14.47 8.99
C ASN A 246 -2.39 -15.73 8.48
N ASP A 247 -3.57 -15.57 7.90
CA ASP A 247 -4.30 -16.60 7.16
C ASP A 247 -4.61 -16.10 5.75
N ALA A 248 -3.83 -16.59 4.78
CA ALA A 248 -3.98 -16.27 3.37
C ALA A 248 -5.00 -17.19 2.71
N ARG A 249 -6.29 -17.00 3.05
CA ARG A 249 -7.43 -17.78 2.53
C ARG A 249 -7.26 -19.29 2.72
N SER A 250 -6.61 -19.68 3.81
CA SER A 250 -6.22 -21.04 4.14
C SER A 250 -5.31 -21.73 3.10
N VAL A 251 -4.73 -20.97 2.17
CA VAL A 251 -3.68 -21.44 1.24
C VAL A 251 -2.33 -21.38 1.93
N ARG A 252 -2.02 -20.24 2.56
CA ARG A 252 -0.88 -20.07 3.47
C ARG A 252 -1.33 -19.62 4.85
N ARG A 253 -0.61 -20.03 5.90
CA ARG A 253 -0.93 -19.66 7.29
C ARG A 253 0.29 -19.71 8.16
N GLY A 254 0.43 -18.76 9.06
CA GLY A 254 1.49 -18.82 10.06
C GLY A 254 1.70 -17.52 10.80
N ILE A 255 2.88 -17.41 11.42
CA ILE A 255 3.25 -16.28 12.26
C ILE A 255 4.41 -15.50 11.67
N SER A 256 4.50 -14.20 11.97
CA SER A 256 5.73 -13.43 11.85
C SER A 256 6.19 -12.93 13.21
N ILE A 257 7.50 -12.77 13.36
CA ILE A 257 8.14 -12.09 14.48
C ILE A 257 9.42 -11.41 13.99
N GLY A 258 9.61 -10.17 14.42
CA GLY A 258 10.79 -9.41 14.02
C GLY A 258 11.04 -8.21 14.90
N GLY A 259 12.15 -7.53 14.62
CA GLY A 259 12.42 -6.23 15.20
C GLY A 259 13.36 -5.37 14.36
N THR A 260 13.34 -4.08 14.66
CA THR A 260 14.21 -3.06 14.07
C THR A 260 15.00 -2.38 15.18
N ALA A 261 16.32 -2.38 15.07
CA ALA A 261 17.21 -1.58 15.90
C ALA A 261 17.63 -0.30 15.16
N ILE A 262 17.63 0.83 15.86
CA ILE A 262 17.90 2.17 15.31
C ILE A 262 19.16 2.73 15.97
N PHE A 263 20.10 3.19 15.13
CA PHE A 263 21.42 3.71 15.50
C PHE A 263 21.64 5.07 14.83
N GLY A 264 20.93 6.10 15.31
CA GLY A 264 20.96 7.43 14.71
C GLY A 264 20.41 7.41 13.28
N ALA A 265 21.25 7.71 12.28
CA ALA A 265 20.85 7.67 10.87
C ALA A 265 20.71 6.25 10.29
N ALA A 266 21.25 5.24 10.98
CA ALA A 266 21.23 3.86 10.53
C ALA A 266 20.13 3.03 11.24
N SER A 267 19.65 1.99 10.57
CA SER A 267 18.79 0.98 11.20
C SER A 267 19.04 -0.41 10.64
N ALA A 268 18.84 -1.44 11.46
CA ALA A 268 18.86 -2.83 11.07
C ALA A 268 17.54 -3.51 11.44
N THR A 269 16.90 -4.18 10.48
CA THR A 269 15.62 -4.89 10.65
C THR A 269 15.81 -6.37 10.34
N LEU A 270 15.34 -7.23 11.23
CA LEU A 270 15.17 -8.66 10.99
C LEU A 270 13.70 -9.02 11.18
N ASP A 271 13.09 -9.66 10.19
CA ASP A 271 11.75 -10.22 10.31
C ASP A 271 11.74 -11.65 9.79
N ILE A 272 11.03 -12.53 10.50
CA ILE A 272 11.00 -13.97 10.26
C ILE A 272 9.55 -14.42 10.20
N THR A 273 9.20 -15.21 9.20
CA THR A 273 7.91 -15.90 9.14
C THR A 273 8.06 -17.40 9.29
N ARG A 274 7.12 -18.01 10.02
CA ARG A 274 6.96 -19.46 10.09
C ARG A 274 5.65 -19.84 9.40
N ASP A 275 5.75 -20.23 8.14
CA ASP A 275 4.63 -20.71 7.34
C ASP A 275 4.31 -22.17 7.68
N THR A 276 3.25 -22.36 8.45
CA THR A 276 2.82 -23.66 8.97
C THR A 276 1.91 -24.40 8.00
N LYS A 277 1.35 -23.70 7.00
CA LYS A 277 0.52 -24.28 5.95
C LYS A 277 1.00 -23.80 4.59
N ASN A 278 1.53 -24.70 3.78
CA ASN A 278 2.00 -24.40 2.43
C ASN A 278 1.91 -25.67 1.59
N ALA A 279 1.53 -25.56 0.31
CA ALA A 279 1.43 -26.71 -0.58
C ALA A 279 2.76 -27.49 -0.69
N ALA A 280 3.90 -26.80 -0.59
CA ALA A 280 5.23 -27.39 -0.65
C ALA A 280 5.82 -27.73 0.73
N GLY A 281 4.99 -27.83 1.78
CA GLY A 281 5.41 -28.13 3.15
C GLY A 281 5.87 -26.90 3.95
N LYS A 282 5.98 -27.05 5.28
CA LYS A 282 6.28 -25.94 6.22
C LYS A 282 7.56 -25.19 5.83
N ARG A 283 7.52 -23.85 5.87
CA ARG A 283 8.65 -22.98 5.50
C ARG A 283 9.02 -22.03 6.63
N THR A 284 10.29 -21.68 6.70
CA THR A 284 10.78 -20.55 7.47
C THR A 284 11.41 -19.59 6.47
N ASN A 285 10.89 -18.37 6.43
CA ASN A 285 11.34 -17.30 5.56
C ASN A 285 11.85 -16.15 6.44
N PHE A 286 12.73 -15.31 5.92
CA PHE A 286 13.22 -14.14 6.65
C PHE A 286 13.67 -13.03 5.72
N VAL A 287 13.72 -11.82 6.24
CA VAL A 287 14.42 -10.68 5.63
C VAL A 287 15.36 -10.06 6.65
N LEU A 288 16.55 -9.70 6.19
CA LEU A 288 17.47 -8.80 6.87
C LEU A 288 17.58 -7.52 6.04
N GLU A 289 17.35 -6.36 6.65
CA GLU A 289 17.45 -5.06 6.01
C GLU A 289 18.39 -4.16 6.82
N GLY A 290 19.30 -3.46 6.13
CA GLY A 290 20.02 -2.31 6.65
C GLY A 290 19.60 -1.05 5.90
N LYS A 291 19.38 0.06 6.61
CA LYS A 291 19.13 1.38 6.02
C LYS A 291 20.08 2.42 6.61
N TYR A 292 20.44 3.41 5.79
CA TYR A 292 21.18 4.59 6.21
C TYR A 292 20.57 5.85 5.61
N SER A 293 20.06 6.74 6.46
CA SER A 293 19.44 8.00 6.06
C SER A 293 20.49 9.03 5.66
N LEU A 294 20.51 9.42 4.39
CA LEU A 294 21.37 10.47 3.86
C LEU A 294 20.73 11.86 4.03
N SER A 295 19.40 11.92 4.06
CA SER A 295 18.60 13.11 4.35
C SER A 295 17.18 12.70 4.77
N LYS A 296 16.30 13.68 4.98
CA LYS A 296 14.86 13.45 5.19
C LYS A 296 14.16 12.76 4.00
N ARG A 297 14.73 12.87 2.79
CA ARG A 297 14.12 12.39 1.54
C ARG A 297 14.89 11.25 0.87
N THR A 298 16.14 11.02 1.28
CA THR A 298 17.06 10.10 0.60
C THR A 298 17.70 9.14 1.59
N PHE A 299 17.74 7.86 1.27
CA PHE A 299 18.48 6.86 2.05
C PHE A 299 19.07 5.78 1.15
N ALA A 300 20.19 5.21 1.59
CA ALA A 300 20.75 3.98 1.05
C ALA A 300 20.23 2.79 1.86
N TYR A 301 20.13 1.62 1.22
CA TYR A 301 19.71 0.39 1.88
C TYR A 301 20.41 -0.82 1.29
N ALA A 302 20.45 -1.89 2.08
CA ALA A 302 20.78 -3.23 1.63
C ALA A 302 19.77 -4.22 2.23
N ASP A 303 19.38 -5.22 1.46
CA ASP A 303 18.49 -6.28 1.93
C ASP A 303 18.97 -7.66 1.49
N TYR A 304 18.61 -8.65 2.30
CA TYR A 304 18.66 -10.06 1.94
C TYR A 304 17.35 -10.72 2.35
N LEU A 305 16.60 -11.20 1.37
CA LEU A 305 15.32 -11.88 1.56
C LEU A 305 15.47 -13.35 1.20
N ARG A 306 14.92 -14.23 2.04
CA ARG A 306 14.73 -15.64 1.73
C ARG A 306 13.26 -16.00 1.86
N VAL A 307 12.65 -16.44 0.76
CA VAL A 307 11.27 -16.95 0.72
C VAL A 307 11.23 -18.26 -0.04
N ASP A 308 10.65 -19.30 0.56
CA ASP A 308 10.41 -20.60 -0.06
C ASP A 308 11.68 -21.23 -0.67
N ARG A 309 12.80 -21.13 0.07
CA ARG A 309 14.17 -21.57 -0.29
C ARG A 309 14.82 -20.79 -1.44
N ARG A 310 14.19 -19.73 -1.95
CA ARG A 310 14.81 -18.83 -2.90
C ARG A 310 15.29 -17.58 -2.17
N ASN A 311 16.39 -17.02 -2.63
CA ASN A 311 16.97 -15.82 -2.04
C ASN A 311 16.96 -14.68 -3.06
N SER A 312 16.80 -13.47 -2.56
CA SER A 312 17.06 -12.23 -3.26
C SER A 312 17.88 -11.28 -2.39
N TYR A 313 18.51 -10.31 -3.03
CA TYR A 313 19.22 -9.23 -2.35
C TYR A 313 19.22 -7.98 -3.20
N THR A 314 19.35 -6.83 -2.55
CA THR A 314 19.55 -5.53 -3.21
C THR A 314 20.52 -4.70 -2.39
N ILE A 315 21.29 -3.86 -3.08
CA ILE A 315 21.89 -2.66 -2.52
C ILE A 315 21.39 -1.51 -3.38
N GLY A 316 20.75 -0.53 -2.78
CA GLY A 316 20.08 0.53 -3.53
C GLY A 316 19.99 1.85 -2.79
N VAL A 317 19.50 2.85 -3.51
CA VAL A 317 19.21 4.18 -3.00
C VAL A 317 17.79 4.52 -3.36
N ARG A 318 17.07 5.08 -2.41
CA ARG A 318 15.73 5.62 -2.61
C ARG A 318 15.70 7.11 -2.32
N HIS A 319 15.10 7.85 -3.23
CA HIS A 319 14.83 9.28 -3.13
C HIS A 319 13.34 9.55 -3.29
N ASN A 320 12.75 10.33 -2.37
CA ASN A 320 11.36 10.80 -2.47
C ASN A 320 11.35 12.29 -2.83
N PHE A 321 10.49 12.69 -3.78
CA PHE A 321 10.39 14.08 -4.23
C PHE A 321 8.96 14.62 -4.11
#